data_AF-A0A962YH75-F1
#
_entry.id   AF-A0A962YH75-F1
#
_cell.length_a   1.000
_cell.length_b   1.000
_cell.length_c   1.000
_cell.angle_alpha   90.00
_cell.angle_beta   90.00
_cell.angle_gamma   90.00
#
_symmetry.space_group_name_H-M   'P 1'
#
loop_
_entity.id
_entity.type
_entity.pdbx_description
1 polymer ?
#
loop_
_entity_poly.entity_id
_entity_poly.type
_entity_poly.pdbx_seq_one_letter_code
_entity_poly.pdbx_strand_id
1 'polypeptide(L)'
;MSEPFTAEIRIFAGNFAPRGWAFCDGQLLPISQNTALFSLIGTTYGGDGRSTTALPNLQGRAPMHPGRGPGLTSRRLGQRGGVEMVTLTEAQMPNHTHTLRAANIPIGSVQAPTNQRAYNRSSGGNAYNTETTSNLVDMNSAGLPNTGGSQAHNNLQPFLTMNFIIALVGLYPSRS
;
A
#
# COMPACT_ATOMS: atom_id res chain seq x y z
N MET A 1 4.20 -7.75 -39.48
CA MET A 1 4.30 -7.19 -38.11
C MET A 1 5.67 -6.56 -37.97
N SER A 2 5.79 -5.39 -37.34
CA SER A 2 7.09 -4.80 -37.02
C SER A 2 7.86 -5.74 -36.10
N GLU A 3 9.14 -5.97 -36.39
CA GLU A 3 10.05 -6.66 -35.47
C GLU A 3 10.11 -5.87 -34.14
N PRO A 4 10.05 -6.55 -32.98
CA PRO A 4 10.16 -5.89 -31.68
C PRO A 4 11.60 -5.42 -31.43
N PHE A 5 11.78 -4.45 -30.53
CA PHE A 5 13.10 -4.18 -29.99
C PHE A 5 13.48 -5.24 -28.94
N THR A 6 14.77 -5.60 -28.88
CA THR A 6 15.28 -6.41 -27.77
C THR A 6 15.03 -5.67 -26.46
N ALA A 7 14.62 -6.40 -25.41
CA ALA A 7 14.18 -5.86 -24.12
C ALA A 7 12.84 -5.10 -24.12
N GLU A 8 12.09 -5.08 -25.23
CA GLU A 8 10.74 -4.51 -25.27
C GLU A 8 9.77 -5.37 -24.45
N ILE A 9 8.97 -4.72 -23.59
CA ILE A 9 7.92 -5.37 -22.81
C ILE A 9 6.56 -5.09 -23.43
N ARG A 10 5.74 -6.14 -23.59
CA ARG A 10 4.35 -6.04 -24.05
C ARG A 10 3.40 -6.75 -23.10
N ILE A 11 2.16 -6.26 -23.06
CA ILE A 11 1.04 -6.98 -22.45
C ILE A 11 0.55 -8.02 -23.45
N PHE A 12 0.34 -9.24 -22.99
CA PHE A 12 -0.04 -10.39 -23.78
C PHE A 12 -1.13 -11.20 -23.06
N ALA A 13 -2.19 -11.54 -23.78
CA ALA A 13 -3.35 -12.26 -23.22
C ALA A 13 -3.20 -13.79 -23.24
N GLY A 14 -2.20 -14.33 -23.96
CA GLY A 14 -1.99 -15.78 -24.07
C GLY A 14 -1.24 -16.37 -22.88
N ASN A 15 -1.34 -17.68 -22.71
CA ASN A 15 -0.80 -18.44 -21.56
C ASN A 15 0.57 -19.08 -21.78
N PHE A 16 1.24 -18.80 -22.90
CA PHE A 16 2.62 -19.21 -23.18
C PHE A 16 3.43 -18.03 -23.75
N ALA A 17 4.73 -17.97 -23.49
CA ALA A 17 5.58 -16.98 -24.13
C ALA A 17 5.85 -17.39 -25.60
N PRO A 18 5.56 -16.54 -26.59
CA PRO A 18 5.89 -16.83 -27.99
C PRO A 18 7.41 -17.04 -28.17
N ARG A 19 7.81 -17.70 -29.27
CA ARG A 19 9.24 -17.89 -29.58
C ARG A 19 9.95 -16.53 -29.65
N GLY A 20 11.11 -16.44 -29.00
CA GLY A 20 11.88 -15.18 -28.91
C GLY A 20 11.41 -14.23 -27.80
N TRP A 21 10.40 -14.63 -27.01
CA TRP A 21 9.91 -13.91 -25.85
C TRP A 21 10.02 -14.77 -24.59
N ALA A 22 9.96 -14.11 -23.44
CA ALA A 22 9.82 -14.74 -22.15
C ALA A 22 8.81 -13.99 -21.29
N PHE A 23 8.23 -14.64 -20.30
CA PHE A 23 7.44 -13.95 -19.28
C PHE A 23 8.33 -13.11 -18.35
N CYS A 24 7.80 -11.98 -17.90
CA CYS A 24 8.43 -11.13 -16.89
C CYS A 24 8.22 -11.70 -15.47
N ASP A 25 8.77 -12.88 -15.21
CA ASP A 25 8.62 -13.63 -13.95
C ASP A 25 9.86 -13.57 -13.04
N GLY A 26 10.88 -12.80 -13.41
CA GLY A 26 12.12 -12.70 -12.61
C GLY A 26 13.12 -13.82 -12.80
N GLN A 27 12.93 -14.68 -13.79
CA GLN A 27 13.83 -15.79 -14.08
C GLN A 27 15.26 -15.33 -14.44
N LEU A 28 16.25 -16.13 -14.05
CA LEU A 28 17.65 -15.95 -14.42
C LEU A 28 17.92 -16.58 -15.79
N LEU A 29 18.59 -15.83 -16.66
CA LEU A 29 18.99 -16.27 -17.99
C LEU A 29 20.51 -16.27 -18.13
N PRO A 30 21.10 -17.24 -18.84
CA PRO A 30 22.53 -17.25 -19.12
C PRO A 30 22.89 -16.08 -20.05
N ILE A 31 23.87 -15.27 -19.64
CA ILE A 31 24.37 -14.13 -20.42
C ILE A 31 24.94 -14.59 -21.76
N SER A 32 25.61 -15.75 -21.79
CA SER A 32 26.23 -16.30 -23.01
C SER A 32 25.26 -16.52 -24.16
N GLN A 33 23.97 -16.73 -23.87
CA GLN A 33 22.92 -16.91 -24.88
C GLN A 33 22.04 -15.66 -25.06
N ASN A 34 22.19 -14.63 -24.21
CA ASN A 34 21.34 -13.44 -24.16
C ASN A 34 22.18 -12.17 -24.06
N THR A 35 23.30 -12.11 -24.80
CA THR A 35 24.29 -11.01 -24.71
C THR A 35 23.68 -9.65 -25.05
N ALA A 36 22.86 -9.57 -26.11
CA ALA A 36 22.16 -8.35 -26.53
C ALA A 36 21.12 -7.89 -25.50
N LEU A 37 20.42 -8.81 -24.83
CA LEU A 37 19.50 -8.46 -23.75
C LEU A 37 20.27 -7.92 -22.55
N PHE A 38 21.35 -8.61 -22.15
CA PHE A 38 22.18 -8.21 -21.02
C PHE A 38 22.80 -6.83 -21.21
N SER A 39 23.24 -6.46 -22.42
CA SER A 39 23.79 -5.12 -22.66
C SER A 39 22.78 -3.99 -22.51
N LEU A 40 21.47 -4.29 -22.52
CA LEU A 40 20.38 -3.34 -22.32
C LEU A 40 19.92 -3.29 -20.87
N ILE A 41 19.67 -4.43 -20.23
CA ILE A 41 19.07 -4.49 -18.88
C ILE A 41 20.08 -4.71 -17.75
N GLY A 42 21.31 -5.14 -18.07
CA GLY A 42 22.38 -5.41 -17.12
C GLY A 42 21.94 -6.34 -15.99
N THR A 43 22.18 -5.91 -14.75
CA THR A 43 21.76 -6.60 -13.52
C THR A 43 20.64 -5.85 -12.79
N THR A 44 19.95 -4.92 -13.46
CA THR A 44 18.93 -4.05 -12.84
C THR A 44 17.83 -4.85 -12.13
N TYR A 45 17.50 -6.03 -12.62
CA TYR A 45 16.47 -6.89 -12.04
C TYR A 45 17.03 -8.10 -11.27
N GLY A 46 18.36 -8.23 -11.18
CA GLY A 46 19.06 -9.36 -10.55
C GLY A 46 20.10 -10.03 -11.47
N GLY A 47 20.62 -11.17 -11.02
CA GLY A 47 21.73 -11.89 -11.65
C GLY A 47 23.10 -11.47 -11.13
N ASP A 48 24.12 -12.24 -11.48
CA ASP A 48 25.51 -12.00 -11.03
C ASP A 48 26.30 -11.06 -11.95
N GLY A 49 25.75 -10.72 -13.13
CA GLY A 49 26.39 -9.88 -14.14
C GLY A 49 27.62 -10.50 -14.80
N ARG A 50 27.90 -11.78 -14.54
CA ARG A 50 29.03 -12.53 -15.10
C ARG A 50 28.55 -13.71 -15.93
N SER A 51 27.72 -14.56 -15.32
CA SER A 51 27.13 -15.74 -15.96
C SER A 51 25.63 -15.56 -16.22
N THR A 52 24.94 -14.76 -15.42
CA THR A 52 23.48 -14.63 -15.40
C THR A 52 22.99 -13.18 -15.31
N THR A 53 21.85 -12.95 -15.93
CA THR A 53 21.02 -11.73 -15.80
C THR A 53 19.60 -12.13 -15.45
N ALA A 54 18.90 -11.34 -14.64
CA ALA A 54 17.48 -11.60 -14.35
C ALA A 54 16.57 -10.76 -15.24
N LEU A 55 15.43 -11.35 -15.63
CA LEU A 55 14.32 -10.60 -16.19
C LEU A 55 13.60 -9.76 -15.12
N PRO A 56 12.80 -8.75 -15.49
CA PRO A 56 11.85 -8.14 -14.56
C PRO A 56 10.91 -9.21 -13.98
N ASN A 57 10.49 -9.02 -12.72
CA ASN A 57 9.36 -9.75 -12.14
C ASN A 57 8.18 -8.77 -12.00
N LEU A 58 7.12 -8.99 -12.75
CA LEU A 58 5.89 -8.18 -12.75
C LEU A 58 4.68 -8.91 -12.16
N GLN A 59 4.89 -10.10 -11.58
CA GLN A 59 3.82 -10.85 -10.93
C GLN A 59 3.33 -10.07 -9.69
N GLY A 60 2.03 -9.79 -9.63
CA GLY A 60 1.42 -8.98 -8.57
C GLY A 60 1.84 -7.52 -8.55
N ARG A 61 2.37 -6.97 -9.66
CA ARG A 61 2.94 -5.62 -9.69
C ARG A 61 2.35 -4.78 -10.82
N ALA A 62 2.06 -3.52 -10.50
CA ALA A 62 1.77 -2.50 -11.48
C ALA A 62 3.09 -1.87 -11.99
N PRO A 63 3.35 -1.81 -13.31
CA PRO A 63 4.52 -1.14 -13.84
C PRO A 63 4.43 0.37 -13.61
N MET A 64 5.55 1.00 -13.24
CA MET A 64 5.66 2.44 -13.02
C MET A 64 6.94 2.96 -13.67
N HIS A 65 6.83 4.09 -14.36
CA HIS A 65 7.98 4.72 -15.01
C HIS A 65 8.98 5.24 -13.95
N PRO A 66 10.30 4.99 -14.11
CA PRO A 66 11.31 5.52 -13.19
C PRO A 66 11.47 7.05 -13.38
N GLY A 67 11.95 7.76 -12.36
CA GLY A 67 12.23 9.18 -12.53
C GLY A 67 12.20 10.00 -11.25
N ARG A 68 12.49 11.29 -11.42
CA ARG A 68 12.53 12.32 -10.38
C ARG A 68 11.89 13.63 -10.85
N GLY A 69 10.70 13.52 -11.47
CA GLY A 69 9.97 14.69 -11.97
C GLY A 69 9.65 15.70 -10.84
N PRO A 70 9.47 17.00 -11.15
CA PRO A 70 9.09 18.00 -10.14
C PRO A 70 7.84 17.58 -9.36
N GLY A 71 7.92 17.60 -8.02
CA GLY A 71 6.82 17.19 -7.15
C GLY A 71 6.63 15.66 -7.01
N LEU A 72 7.48 14.84 -7.65
CA LEU A 72 7.42 13.38 -7.54
C LEU A 72 8.49 12.84 -6.61
N THR A 73 8.19 11.72 -5.95
CA THR A 73 9.19 10.93 -5.24
C THR A 73 10.13 10.23 -6.23
N SER A 74 11.43 10.33 -5.98
CA SER A 74 12.46 9.73 -6.83
C SER A 74 12.35 8.20 -6.82
N ARG A 75 12.29 7.59 -8.00
CA ARG A 75 12.27 6.13 -8.18
C ARG A 75 13.31 5.68 -9.18
N ARG A 76 14.14 4.73 -8.79
CA ARG A 76 15.14 4.11 -9.67
C ARG A 76 14.50 3.02 -10.52
N LEU A 77 15.02 2.79 -11.72
CA LEU A 77 14.60 1.65 -12.53
C LEU A 77 14.89 0.34 -11.78
N GLY A 78 13.95 -0.61 -11.82
CA GLY A 78 14.02 -1.87 -11.08
C GLY A 78 13.65 -1.76 -9.59
N GLN A 79 13.44 -0.55 -9.05
CA GLN A 79 12.99 -0.38 -7.67
C GLN A 79 11.60 -0.98 -7.47
N ARG A 80 11.46 -1.79 -6.41
CA ARG A 80 10.20 -2.38 -5.98
C ARG A 80 9.60 -1.57 -4.83
N GLY A 81 8.28 -1.45 -4.77
CA GLY A 81 7.56 -0.76 -3.71
C GLY A 81 6.06 -1.06 -3.75
N GLY A 82 5.31 -0.42 -2.85
CA GLY A 82 3.87 -0.65 -2.67
C GLY A 82 3.56 -1.77 -1.69
N VAL A 83 2.30 -1.83 -1.25
CA VAL A 83 1.73 -2.85 -0.36
C VAL A 83 0.31 -3.17 -0.80
N GLU A 84 -0.06 -4.45 -0.80
CA GLU A 84 -1.38 -4.92 -1.24
C GLU A 84 -2.44 -4.77 -0.14
N MET A 85 -2.02 -4.87 1.13
CA MET A 85 -2.87 -4.73 2.30
C MET A 85 -2.32 -3.63 3.20
N VAL A 86 -3.21 -2.76 3.70
CA VAL A 86 -2.86 -1.68 4.63
C VAL A 86 -3.71 -1.81 5.89
N THR A 87 -3.07 -1.85 7.04
CA THR A 87 -3.75 -1.71 8.34
C THR A 87 -3.81 -0.23 8.70
N LEU A 88 -5.02 0.29 8.88
CA LEU A 88 -5.21 1.64 9.40
C LEU A 88 -4.84 1.68 10.88
N THR A 89 -3.80 2.42 11.19
CA THR A 89 -3.40 2.76 12.56
C THR A 89 -4.10 4.04 13.02
N GLU A 90 -4.15 4.30 14.33
CA GLU A 90 -4.69 5.55 14.86
C GLU A 90 -4.04 6.80 14.23
N ALA A 91 -2.72 6.73 13.96
CA ALA A 91 -1.99 7.82 13.30
C ALA A 91 -2.42 8.09 11.84
N GLN A 92 -3.17 7.17 11.22
CA GLN A 92 -3.70 7.31 9.86
C GLN A 92 -5.17 7.78 9.86
N MET A 93 -5.80 7.94 11.02
CA MET A 93 -7.14 8.53 11.13
C MET A 93 -7.06 10.05 11.23
N PRO A 94 -8.00 10.80 10.62
CA PRO A 94 -8.11 12.23 10.86
C PRO A 94 -8.30 12.53 12.36
N ASN A 95 -7.71 13.65 12.81
CA ASN A 95 -7.99 14.15 14.15
C ASN A 95 -9.50 14.37 14.29
N HIS A 96 -10.08 13.74 15.29
CA HIS A 96 -11.49 13.83 15.63
C HIS A 96 -11.63 13.97 17.14
N THR A 97 -12.77 14.51 17.57
CA THR A 97 -13.06 14.69 19.00
C THR A 97 -14.46 14.18 19.30
N HIS A 98 -14.64 13.68 20.51
CA HIS A 98 -15.95 13.36 21.05
C HIS A 98 -16.35 14.47 22.01
N THR A 99 -17.26 15.34 21.61
CA THR A 99 -17.77 16.41 22.48
C THR A 99 -18.94 15.87 23.29
N LEU A 100 -18.77 15.76 24.60
CA LEU A 100 -19.89 15.49 25.49
C LEU A 100 -20.83 16.70 25.51
N ARG A 101 -22.10 16.50 25.16
CA ARG A 101 -23.14 17.54 25.24
C ARG A 101 -24.00 17.27 26.47
N ALA A 102 -24.13 18.28 27.32
CA ALA A 102 -25.02 18.28 28.48
C ALA A 102 -26.24 19.18 28.21
N ALA A 103 -27.37 18.88 28.84
CA ALA A 103 -28.52 19.78 28.77
C ALA A 103 -28.29 20.99 29.68
N ASN A 104 -28.54 22.19 29.14
CA ASN A 104 -28.47 23.44 29.90
C ASN A 104 -29.78 23.67 30.66
N ILE A 105 -30.09 22.77 31.60
CA ILE A 105 -31.30 22.79 32.43
C ILE A 105 -30.92 22.82 33.93
N PRO A 106 -31.86 23.17 34.83
CA PRO A 106 -31.61 23.18 36.27
C PRO A 106 -31.03 21.86 36.77
N ILE A 107 -30.36 21.95 37.91
CA ILE A 107 -29.56 20.88 38.48
C ILE A 107 -30.36 19.57 38.58
N GLY A 108 -29.76 18.48 38.08
CA GLY A 108 -30.37 17.15 38.15
C GLY A 108 -30.33 16.60 39.58
N SER A 109 -31.48 16.19 40.11
CA SER A 109 -31.61 15.57 41.44
C SER A 109 -31.70 14.04 41.42
N VAL A 110 -31.69 13.44 40.22
CA VAL A 110 -31.89 11.99 40.04
C VAL A 110 -30.57 11.32 39.69
N GLN A 111 -30.15 10.36 40.52
CA GLN A 111 -28.87 9.64 40.38
C GLN A 111 -28.95 8.41 39.45
N ALA A 112 -30.11 8.11 38.88
CA ALA A 112 -30.33 6.97 37.98
C ALA A 112 -30.28 7.40 36.50
N PRO A 113 -29.24 7.00 35.73
CA PRO A 113 -29.21 7.24 34.29
C PRO A 113 -30.27 6.39 33.58
N THR A 114 -30.91 6.97 32.56
CA THR A 114 -31.83 6.25 31.65
C THR A 114 -31.56 6.73 30.22
N ASN A 115 -31.89 5.89 29.24
CA ASN A 115 -31.77 6.14 27.80
C ASN A 115 -32.60 7.32 27.25
N GLN A 116 -33.42 7.97 28.08
CA GLN A 116 -34.21 9.18 27.73
C GLN A 116 -33.69 10.47 28.38
N ARG A 117 -32.48 10.45 28.99
CA ARG A 117 -31.96 11.59 29.76
C ARG A 117 -30.58 12.01 29.26
N ALA A 118 -30.35 13.32 29.19
CA ALA A 118 -29.03 13.89 28.94
C ALA A 118 -28.26 14.06 30.27
N TYR A 119 -26.93 14.18 30.18
CA TYR A 119 -26.12 14.61 31.31
C TYR A 119 -26.53 16.03 31.74
N ASN A 120 -26.75 16.23 33.04
CA ASN A 120 -27.08 17.53 33.64
C ASN A 120 -25.96 17.96 34.59
N ARG A 121 -25.94 19.24 34.95
CA ARG A 121 -25.09 19.74 36.05
C ARG A 121 -25.55 19.10 37.37
N SER A 122 -24.60 18.67 38.19
CA SER A 122 -24.83 17.98 39.48
C SER A 122 -25.12 18.96 40.63
N SER A 123 -25.92 18.54 41.62
CA SER A 123 -26.12 19.24 42.90
C SER A 123 -25.21 18.61 43.95
N GLY A 124 -24.19 19.33 44.42
CA GLY A 124 -23.36 18.86 45.54
C GLY A 124 -22.40 17.70 45.26
N GLY A 125 -22.38 17.14 44.05
CA GLY A 125 -21.36 16.17 43.61
C GLY A 125 -20.47 16.74 42.49
N ASN A 126 -19.16 16.52 42.55
CA ASN A 126 -18.25 16.88 41.47
C ASN A 126 -18.46 15.89 40.30
N ALA A 127 -19.05 16.35 39.20
CA ALA A 127 -19.21 15.53 37.99
C ALA A 127 -17.86 15.18 37.33
N TYR A 128 -16.82 15.95 37.63
CA TYR A 128 -15.44 15.72 37.21
C TYR A 128 -14.52 15.92 38.43
N ASN A 129 -13.57 15.01 38.65
CA ASN A 129 -12.49 15.21 39.59
C ASN A 129 -11.24 15.69 38.84
N THR A 130 -10.63 16.79 39.27
CA THR A 130 -9.36 17.32 38.72
C THR A 130 -8.12 16.74 39.39
N GLU A 131 -8.30 15.95 40.45
CA GLU A 131 -7.23 15.36 41.25
C GLU A 131 -6.68 14.09 40.60
N THR A 132 -5.50 14.20 39.99
CA THR A 132 -4.81 13.11 39.27
C THR A 132 -4.02 12.18 40.18
N THR A 133 -3.97 12.47 41.49
CA THR A 133 -3.16 11.78 42.49
C THR A 133 -3.94 10.76 43.33
N SER A 134 -5.26 10.63 43.12
CA SER A 134 -6.07 9.59 43.76
C SER A 134 -6.19 8.33 42.88
N ASN A 135 -6.64 7.21 43.45
CA ASN A 135 -6.91 5.96 42.71
C ASN A 135 -8.02 6.19 41.67
N LEU A 136 -7.63 6.65 40.47
CA LEU A 136 -8.53 6.77 39.33
C LEU A 136 -9.04 5.38 38.96
N VAL A 137 -10.35 5.27 38.78
CA VAL A 137 -11.01 4.06 38.29
C VAL A 137 -11.51 4.32 36.88
N ASP A 138 -11.30 3.36 35.98
CA ASP A 138 -11.74 3.47 34.60
C ASP A 138 -13.26 3.69 34.53
N MET A 139 -13.69 4.55 33.62
CA MET A 139 -15.11 4.66 33.27
C MET A 139 -15.62 3.32 32.70
N ASN A 140 -16.92 3.07 32.85
CA ASN A 140 -17.54 1.90 32.24
C ASN A 140 -17.27 1.89 30.72
N SER A 141 -16.69 0.79 30.23
CA SER A 141 -16.27 0.63 28.83
C SER A 141 -17.43 0.72 27.83
N ALA A 142 -18.67 0.49 28.26
CA ALA A 142 -19.86 0.70 27.43
C ALA A 142 -20.18 2.18 27.17
N GLY A 143 -19.58 3.11 27.94
CA GLY A 143 -19.80 4.55 27.78
C GLY A 143 -19.03 5.19 26.62
N LEU A 144 -17.86 4.64 26.28
CA LEU A 144 -16.98 5.08 25.19
C LEU A 144 -16.36 3.85 24.50
N PRO A 145 -17.16 3.07 23.76
CA PRO A 145 -16.65 1.88 23.10
C PRO A 145 -15.65 2.28 22.01
N ASN A 146 -14.53 1.56 21.91
CA ASN A 146 -13.63 1.69 20.77
C ASN A 146 -14.34 1.19 19.50
N THR A 147 -14.13 1.88 18.38
CA THR A 147 -14.68 1.49 17.08
C THR A 147 -13.54 1.22 16.09
N GLY A 148 -13.65 0.12 15.34
CA GLY A 148 -12.60 -0.36 14.45
C GLY A 148 -11.87 -1.57 15.03
N GLY A 149 -11.44 -2.48 14.17
CA GLY A 149 -10.79 -3.73 14.56
C GLY A 149 -9.30 -3.81 14.24
N SER A 150 -8.69 -2.70 13.78
CA SER A 150 -7.31 -2.65 13.27
C SER A 150 -6.98 -3.78 12.28
N GLN A 151 -7.99 -4.22 11.51
CA GLN A 151 -7.80 -5.22 10.48
C GLN A 151 -7.27 -4.56 9.22
N ALA A 152 -6.42 -5.27 8.49
CA ALA A 152 -5.92 -4.80 7.21
C ALA A 152 -7.06 -4.75 6.19
N HIS A 153 -7.10 -3.69 5.39
CA HIS A 153 -7.99 -3.60 4.23
C HIS A 153 -7.20 -3.74 2.95
N ASN A 154 -7.89 -4.17 1.89
CA ASN A 154 -7.33 -4.24 0.55
C ASN A 154 -6.95 -2.83 0.06
N ASN A 155 -5.76 -2.70 -0.52
CA ASN A 155 -5.21 -1.50 -1.13
C ASN A 155 -5.03 -1.65 -2.65
N LEU A 156 -5.45 -2.78 -3.22
CA LEU A 156 -5.45 -3.01 -4.66
C LEU A 156 -6.64 -2.28 -5.31
N GLN A 157 -6.35 -1.47 -6.32
CA GLN A 157 -7.36 -0.99 -7.26
C GLN A 157 -8.01 -2.16 -8.01
N PRO A 158 -9.21 -2.03 -8.59
CA PRO A 158 -9.75 -3.04 -9.50
C PRO A 158 -8.75 -3.35 -10.61
N PHE A 159 -8.44 -4.63 -10.84
CA PHE A 159 -7.47 -5.06 -11.85
C PHE A 159 -7.95 -6.29 -12.61
N LEU A 160 -7.43 -6.45 -13.82
CA LEU A 160 -7.50 -7.66 -14.61
C LEU A 160 -6.07 -8.14 -14.86
N THR A 161 -5.77 -9.39 -14.52
CA THR A 161 -4.43 -9.96 -14.70
C THR A 161 -4.19 -10.30 -16.17
N MET A 162 -3.09 -9.78 -16.72
CA MET A 162 -2.59 -10.11 -18.04
C MET A 162 -1.11 -10.43 -17.95
N ASN A 163 -0.59 -11.21 -18.90
CA ASN A 163 0.83 -11.57 -18.89
C ASN A 163 1.66 -10.43 -19.45
N PHE A 164 2.80 -10.16 -18.82
CA PHE A 164 3.83 -9.31 -19.39
C PHE A 164 4.90 -10.21 -19.99
N ILE A 165 5.22 -9.98 -21.27
CA ILE A 165 6.29 -10.68 -21.98
C ILE A 165 7.36 -9.69 -22.40
N ILE A 166 8.61 -10.13 -22.40
CA ILE A 166 9.78 -9.38 -22.84
C ILE A 166 10.45 -10.07 -24.03
N ALA A 167 10.81 -9.29 -25.05
CA ALA A 167 11.51 -9.80 -26.21
C ALA A 167 12.98 -10.12 -25.85
N LEU A 168 13.35 -11.40 -25.98
CA LEU A 168 14.73 -11.87 -25.85
C LEU A 168 15.53 -11.65 -27.14
N VAL A 169 14.84 -11.64 -28.28
CA VAL A 169 15.41 -11.45 -29.61
C VAL A 169 14.58 -10.41 -30.37
N GLY A 170 15.25 -9.45 -30.98
CA GLY A 170 14.63 -8.39 -31.77
C GLY A 170 15.66 -7.41 -32.32
N LEU A 171 15.21 -6.29 -32.87
CA LEU A 171 16.10 -5.20 -33.30
C LEU A 171 16.83 -4.62 -32.09
N TYR A 172 18.13 -4.37 -32.21
CA TYR A 172 18.87 -3.72 -31.14
C TYR A 172 18.60 -2.21 -31.18
N PRO A 173 18.13 -1.58 -30.08
CA PRO A 173 17.82 -0.16 -30.09
C PRO A 173 19.11 0.68 -30.14
N SER A 174 19.23 1.55 -31.15
CA SER A 174 20.32 2.52 -31.26
C SER A 174 20.12 3.68 -30.27
N ARG A 175 21.18 4.07 -29.57
CA ARG A 175 21.18 5.27 -28.72
C ARG A 175 21.40 6.49 -29.62
N SER A 176 20.58 7.53 -29.47
CA SER A 176 20.75 8.85 -30.10
C SER A 176 21.44 9.82 -29.17
#